data_AF-A0A4Q4CU40-F1
#
_entry.id   AF-A0A4Q4CU40-F1
#
_cell.length_a   1.000
_cell.length_b   1.000
_cell.length_c   1.000
_cell.angle_alpha   90.00
_cell.angle_beta   90.00
_cell.angle_gamma   90.00
#
_symmetry.space_group_name_H-M   'P 1'
#
loop_
_entity.id
_entity.type
_entity.pdbx_description
1 polymer ?
#
loop_
_entity_poly.entity_id
_entity_poly.type
_entity_poly.pdbx_seq_one_letter_code
_entity_poly.pdbx_strand_id
1 'polypeptide(L)'
;LAVACLGSSLAVAKDERRKLLKMLALNDVADPEGHLARAEAEALQVFAEHESVTTALLAEVSPLLATRLMNGPPTDKWATEVSYASRILLVLSSSGQVVRGRPRGGWTSTQFAWSLSERWHPALAERPDLPTAARTLAEAWLRRYGPATLEDLQWWTGWTKTLTRQAVADLPLTDVDLQGAPGVVLADDLEPVPAPEPWVALLPALDPTIMGWKHRDHLHAAHKPQVFDVNGNAGPTVWADGRVVGGWAQRDDGEVVTHLLEDVGSETAAAVQVRAAHLTQLLGDVRLKARARGWTPVEKLLRA
;
A
#
# COMPACT_ATOMS: atom_id res chain seq x y z
N LEU A 1 -13.43 -3.42 9.96
CA LEU A 1 -12.38 -2.76 9.15
C LEU A 1 -12.19 -3.39 7.77
N ALA A 2 -11.93 -4.70 7.63
CA ALA A 2 -11.70 -5.33 6.32
C ALA A 2 -12.82 -5.04 5.29
N VAL A 3 -14.08 -5.16 5.71
CA VAL A 3 -15.27 -4.82 4.90
C VAL A 3 -15.30 -3.35 4.49
N ALA A 4 -14.89 -2.44 5.38
CA ALA A 4 -14.80 -1.01 5.08
C ALA A 4 -13.67 -0.69 4.09
N CYS A 5 -12.52 -1.36 4.18
CA CYS A 5 -11.46 -1.23 3.17
C CYS A 5 -11.96 -1.65 1.78
N LEU A 6 -12.76 -2.72 1.73
CA LEU A 6 -13.29 -3.32 0.51
C LEU A 6 -14.37 -2.43 -0.16
N GLY A 7 -15.27 -1.82 0.62
CA GLY A 7 -16.19 -0.81 0.09
C GLY A 7 -15.49 0.52 -0.27
N SER A 8 -14.47 0.91 0.49
CA SER A 8 -13.68 2.11 0.23
C SER A 8 -12.87 2.04 -1.06
N SER A 9 -12.45 0.84 -1.48
CA SER A 9 -11.70 0.64 -2.72
C SER A 9 -12.56 0.79 -3.98
N LEU A 10 -13.89 0.90 -3.87
CA LEU A 10 -14.77 1.15 -5.03
C LEU A 10 -14.43 2.45 -5.77
N ALA A 11 -13.92 3.47 -5.06
CA ALA A 11 -13.38 4.68 -5.69
C ALA A 11 -12.19 4.37 -6.62
N VAL A 12 -11.28 3.50 -6.16
CA VAL A 12 -10.13 3.03 -6.94
C VAL A 12 -10.60 2.15 -8.10
N ALA A 13 -11.59 1.28 -7.87
CA ALA A 13 -12.14 0.40 -8.89
C ALA A 13 -12.69 1.14 -10.11
N LYS A 14 -13.42 2.23 -9.85
CA LYS A 14 -13.92 3.11 -10.92
C LYS A 14 -12.79 3.68 -11.78
N ASP A 15 -11.68 4.07 -11.15
CA ASP A 15 -10.52 4.63 -11.84
C ASP A 15 -9.72 3.59 -12.61
N GLU A 16 -9.49 2.41 -12.02
CA GLU A 16 -8.80 1.31 -12.70
C GLU A 16 -9.62 0.78 -13.89
N ARG A 17 -10.95 0.65 -13.75
CA ARG A 17 -11.84 0.32 -14.87
C ARG A 17 -11.73 1.35 -15.99
N ARG A 18 -11.80 2.64 -15.66
CA ARG A 18 -11.66 3.75 -16.63
C ARG A 18 -10.31 3.73 -17.34
N LYS A 19 -9.22 3.43 -16.63
CA LYS A 19 -7.88 3.29 -17.23
C LYS A 19 -7.84 2.11 -18.21
N LEU A 20 -8.43 0.98 -17.84
CA LEU A 20 -8.47 -0.21 -18.70
C LEU A 20 -9.31 0.03 -19.96
N LEU A 21 -10.46 0.70 -19.85
CA LEU A 21 -11.27 1.07 -21.02
C LEU A 21 -10.51 1.97 -21.99
N LYS A 22 -9.76 2.96 -21.47
CA LYS A 22 -8.87 3.79 -22.30
C LYS A 22 -7.76 2.98 -22.96
N MET A 23 -7.20 1.99 -22.26
CA MET A 23 -6.19 1.08 -22.80
C MET A 23 -6.77 0.19 -23.90
N LEU A 24 -7.97 -0.33 -23.72
CA LEU A 24 -8.67 -1.11 -24.76
C LEU A 24 -8.92 -0.26 -26.01
N ALA A 25 -9.41 0.98 -25.84
CA ALA A 25 -9.61 1.91 -26.95
C ALA A 25 -8.28 2.26 -27.66
N LEU A 26 -7.18 2.41 -26.92
CA LEU A 26 -5.85 2.65 -27.48
C LEU A 26 -5.33 1.45 -28.30
N ASN A 27 -5.79 0.25 -28.00
CA ASN A 27 -5.43 -0.98 -28.72
C ASN A 27 -6.50 -1.35 -29.77
N ASP A 28 -7.28 -0.38 -30.23
CA ASP A 28 -8.30 -0.53 -31.29
C ASP A 28 -9.34 -1.63 -31.01
N VAL A 29 -9.61 -1.93 -29.74
CA VAL A 29 -10.63 -2.90 -29.35
C VAL A 29 -12.01 -2.30 -29.61
N ALA A 30 -12.77 -2.92 -30.51
CA ALA A 30 -14.15 -2.56 -30.77
C ALA A 30 -15.02 -2.82 -29.53
N ASP A 31 -15.92 -1.87 -29.23
CA ASP A 31 -16.77 -1.87 -28.02
C ASP A 31 -15.98 -2.19 -26.73
N PRO A 32 -15.14 -1.27 -26.24
CA PRO A 32 -14.33 -1.50 -25.03
C PRO A 32 -15.13 -1.93 -23.79
N GLU A 33 -16.35 -1.41 -23.62
CA GLU A 33 -17.20 -1.74 -22.46
C GLU A 33 -17.73 -3.17 -22.55
N GLY A 34 -18.33 -3.56 -23.69
CA GLY A 34 -18.80 -4.93 -23.89
C GLY A 34 -17.64 -5.94 -23.91
N HIS A 35 -16.48 -5.54 -24.44
CA HIS A 35 -15.27 -6.35 -24.39
C HIS A 35 -14.78 -6.57 -22.95
N LEU A 36 -14.72 -5.52 -22.13
CA LEU A 36 -14.32 -5.64 -20.73
C LEU A 36 -15.32 -6.46 -19.91
N ALA A 37 -16.62 -6.25 -20.09
CA ALA A 37 -17.66 -7.01 -19.40
C ALA A 37 -17.57 -8.51 -19.69
N ARG A 38 -17.29 -8.91 -20.95
CA ARG A 38 -17.04 -10.31 -21.31
C ARG A 38 -15.80 -10.87 -20.62
N ALA A 39 -14.70 -10.12 -20.62
CA ALA A 39 -13.46 -10.55 -19.97
C ALA A 39 -13.63 -10.73 -18.45
N GLU A 40 -14.37 -9.84 -17.79
CA GLU A 40 -14.71 -9.97 -16.37
C GLU A 40 -15.57 -11.21 -16.10
N ALA A 41 -16.59 -11.45 -16.94
CA ALA A 41 -17.46 -12.63 -16.82
C ALA A 41 -16.68 -13.95 -17.02
N GLU A 42 -15.85 -14.04 -18.05
CA GLU A 42 -15.00 -15.21 -18.28
C GLU A 42 -14.04 -15.44 -17.12
N ALA A 43 -13.39 -14.38 -16.59
CA ALA A 43 -12.52 -14.52 -15.44
C ALA A 43 -13.28 -15.03 -14.20
N LEU A 44 -14.45 -14.46 -13.90
CA LEU A 44 -15.28 -14.88 -12.77
C LEU A 44 -15.80 -16.31 -12.90
N GLN A 45 -16.06 -16.79 -14.12
CA GLN A 45 -16.39 -18.19 -14.36
C GLN A 45 -15.22 -19.12 -13.95
N VAL A 46 -13.99 -18.77 -14.32
CA VAL A 46 -12.80 -19.52 -13.89
C VAL A 46 -12.68 -19.54 -12.35
N PHE A 47 -12.98 -18.42 -11.70
CA PHE A 47 -13.02 -18.35 -10.23
C PHE A 47 -14.13 -19.20 -9.58
N ALA A 48 -15.27 -19.38 -10.27
CA ALA A 48 -16.33 -20.27 -9.79
C ALA A 48 -15.85 -21.72 -9.75
N GLU A 49 -15.09 -22.13 -10.77
CA GLU A 49 -14.61 -23.51 -10.98
C GLU A 49 -13.31 -23.84 -10.22
N HIS A 50 -12.53 -22.84 -9.81
CA HIS A 50 -11.22 -23.03 -9.17
C HIS A 50 -11.07 -22.28 -7.85
N GLU A 51 -10.52 -22.92 -6.81
CA GLU A 51 -10.25 -22.27 -5.52
C GLU A 51 -9.11 -21.26 -5.55
N SER A 52 -8.12 -21.49 -6.41
CA SER A 52 -6.90 -20.69 -6.53
C SER A 52 -6.60 -20.43 -7.99
N VAL A 53 -6.78 -19.19 -8.43
CA VAL A 53 -6.59 -18.76 -9.81
C VAL A 53 -5.31 -17.93 -9.93
N THR A 54 -4.55 -18.16 -11.00
CA THR A 54 -3.36 -17.35 -11.33
C THR A 54 -3.58 -16.62 -12.64
N THR A 55 -2.80 -15.56 -12.88
CA THR A 55 -2.79 -14.89 -14.20
C THR A 55 -2.49 -15.87 -15.33
N ALA A 56 -1.57 -16.83 -15.11
CA ALA A 56 -1.24 -17.85 -16.10
C ALA A 56 -2.43 -18.77 -16.40
N LEU A 57 -3.16 -19.22 -15.37
CA LEU A 57 -4.36 -20.03 -15.57
C LEU A 57 -5.42 -19.27 -16.38
N LEU A 58 -5.69 -18.00 -16.07
CA LEU A 58 -6.64 -17.19 -16.83
C LEU A 58 -6.26 -17.08 -18.31
N ALA A 59 -4.97 -16.88 -18.60
CA ALA A 59 -4.47 -16.81 -19.97
C ALA A 59 -4.49 -18.18 -20.69
N GLU A 60 -4.38 -19.29 -19.96
CA GLU A 60 -4.45 -20.64 -20.52
C GLU A 60 -5.89 -21.02 -20.94
N VAL A 61 -6.87 -20.71 -20.09
CA VAL A 61 -8.26 -21.16 -20.27
C VAL A 61 -9.12 -20.21 -21.10
N SER A 62 -8.69 -18.97 -21.30
CA SER A 62 -9.42 -17.97 -22.09
C SER A 62 -8.49 -17.29 -23.12
N PRO A 63 -8.74 -17.49 -24.43
CA PRO A 63 -8.03 -16.75 -25.49
C PRO A 63 -8.19 -15.23 -25.35
N LEU A 64 -9.34 -14.77 -24.85
CA LEU A 64 -9.58 -13.37 -24.56
C LEU A 64 -8.62 -12.85 -23.49
N LEU A 65 -8.52 -13.55 -22.35
CA LEU A 65 -7.64 -13.16 -21.24
C LEU A 65 -6.15 -13.38 -21.52
N ALA A 66 -5.81 -14.23 -22.49
CA ALA A 66 -4.46 -14.43 -23.01
C ALA A 66 -3.92 -13.20 -23.75
N THR A 67 -4.79 -12.27 -24.15
CA THR A 67 -4.44 -11.07 -24.90
C THR A 67 -3.40 -10.22 -24.18
N ARG A 68 -2.54 -9.59 -24.98
CA ARG A 68 -1.60 -8.57 -24.54
C ARG A 68 -2.06 -7.20 -25.03
N LEU A 69 -1.90 -6.18 -24.19
CA LEU A 69 -2.28 -4.81 -24.51
C LEU A 69 -1.07 -3.90 -24.41
N MET A 70 -0.96 -2.93 -25.32
CA MET A 70 -0.02 -1.85 -25.19
C MET A 70 -0.51 -0.85 -24.14
N ASN A 71 0.34 -0.55 -23.15
CA ASN A 71 0.12 0.47 -22.13
C ASN A 71 0.90 1.73 -22.49
N GLY A 72 0.26 2.66 -23.18
CA GLY A 72 0.85 3.90 -23.69
C GLY A 72 0.88 3.92 -25.23
N PRO A 73 0.78 5.09 -25.88
CA PRO A 73 0.84 5.14 -27.34
C PRO A 73 2.23 4.73 -27.84
N PRO A 74 2.37 4.23 -29.09
CA PRO A 74 3.68 3.82 -29.63
C PRO A 74 4.76 4.91 -29.63
N THR A 75 4.36 6.19 -29.56
CA THR A 75 5.26 7.35 -29.48
C THR A 75 5.80 7.61 -28.07
N ASP A 76 5.24 6.99 -27.05
CA ASP A 76 5.71 7.11 -25.67
C ASP A 76 6.89 6.15 -25.45
N LYS A 77 8.04 6.71 -25.02
CA LYS A 77 9.24 5.94 -24.71
C LYS A 77 9.05 4.95 -23.54
N TRP A 78 8.00 5.14 -22.73
CA TRP A 78 7.62 4.25 -21.64
C TRP A 78 6.51 3.28 -22.00
N ALA A 79 6.04 3.28 -23.26
CA ALA A 79 5.04 2.34 -23.72
C ALA A 79 5.54 0.90 -23.55
N THR A 80 4.68 0.05 -23.00
CA THR A 80 5.05 -1.34 -22.71
C THR A 80 3.87 -2.27 -22.86
N GLU A 81 4.13 -3.49 -23.28
CA GLU A 81 3.12 -4.53 -23.41
C GLU A 81 2.81 -5.16 -22.03
N VAL A 82 1.53 -5.22 -21.68
CA VAL A 82 1.03 -5.76 -20.41
C VAL A 82 0.04 -6.89 -20.62
N SER A 83 -0.05 -7.81 -19.65
CA SER A 83 -1.04 -8.89 -19.67
C SER A 83 -2.44 -8.35 -19.43
N TYR A 84 -3.41 -8.73 -20.27
CA TYR A 84 -4.80 -8.37 -20.06
C TYR A 84 -5.38 -9.06 -18.82
N ALA A 85 -5.12 -10.36 -18.63
CA ALA A 85 -5.48 -11.08 -17.40
C ALA A 85 -5.00 -10.38 -16.11
N SER A 86 -3.78 -9.83 -16.09
CA SER A 86 -3.29 -9.05 -14.94
C SER A 86 -4.09 -7.76 -14.72
N ARG A 87 -4.53 -7.09 -15.79
CA ARG A 87 -5.36 -5.88 -15.69
C ARG A 87 -6.78 -6.20 -15.23
N ILE A 88 -7.35 -7.32 -15.69
CA ILE A 88 -8.65 -7.81 -15.20
C ILE A 88 -8.59 -8.12 -13.71
N LEU A 89 -7.56 -8.84 -13.25
CA LEU A 89 -7.37 -9.11 -11.83
C LEU A 89 -7.25 -7.83 -11.00
N LEU A 90 -6.59 -6.79 -11.51
CA LEU A 90 -6.53 -5.49 -10.85
C LEU A 90 -7.92 -4.85 -10.70
N VAL A 91 -8.73 -4.84 -11.77
CA VAL A 91 -10.11 -4.32 -11.71
C VAL A 91 -10.96 -5.13 -10.73
N LEU A 92 -11.00 -6.47 -10.88
CA LEU A 92 -11.79 -7.34 -10.00
C LEU A 92 -11.38 -7.23 -8.53
N SER A 93 -10.07 -7.08 -8.25
CA SER A 93 -9.58 -6.94 -6.88
C SER A 93 -9.89 -5.57 -6.28
N SER A 94 -9.78 -4.50 -7.06
CA SER A 94 -10.16 -3.16 -6.61
C SER A 94 -11.66 -3.04 -6.36
N SER A 95 -12.50 -3.76 -7.10
CA SER A 95 -13.94 -3.88 -6.83
C SER A 95 -14.27 -4.88 -5.72
N GLY A 96 -13.26 -5.51 -5.11
CA GLY A 96 -13.41 -6.43 -4.00
C GLY A 96 -14.04 -7.78 -4.37
N GLN A 97 -14.09 -8.15 -5.65
CA GLN A 97 -14.62 -9.46 -6.09
C GLN A 97 -13.63 -10.60 -5.83
N VAL A 98 -12.34 -10.31 -5.96
CA VAL A 98 -11.26 -11.27 -5.71
C VAL A 98 -10.20 -10.69 -4.79
N VAL A 99 -9.52 -11.54 -4.03
CA VAL A 99 -8.40 -11.16 -3.17
C VAL A 99 -7.17 -11.97 -3.50
N ARG A 100 -5.99 -11.42 -3.21
CA ARG A 100 -4.75 -12.19 -3.27
C ARG A 100 -4.76 -13.21 -2.14
N GLY A 101 -4.67 -14.48 -2.50
CA GLY A 101 -4.46 -15.58 -1.58
C GLY A 101 -2.98 -15.82 -1.31
N ARG A 102 -2.62 -17.05 -0.93
CA ARG A 102 -1.23 -17.42 -0.67
C ARG A 102 -0.37 -17.28 -1.94
N PRO A 103 0.77 -16.56 -1.88
CA PRO A 103 1.65 -16.47 -3.04
C PRO A 103 2.25 -17.84 -3.38
N ARG A 104 2.55 -18.08 -4.65
CA ARG A 104 3.28 -19.27 -5.11
C ARG A 104 4.76 -19.14 -4.74
N GLY A 105 5.32 -20.15 -4.07
CA GLY A 105 6.67 -20.14 -3.53
C GLY A 105 6.71 -19.67 -2.08
N GLY A 106 7.73 -18.88 -1.72
CA GLY A 106 7.85 -18.29 -0.38
C GLY A 106 6.96 -17.06 -0.17
N TRP A 107 6.86 -16.61 1.08
CA TRP A 107 6.04 -15.45 1.47
C TRP A 107 6.51 -14.13 0.84
N THR A 108 7.75 -14.06 0.34
CA THR A 108 8.31 -12.91 -0.40
C THR A 108 8.03 -12.95 -1.90
N SER A 109 7.37 -14.01 -2.40
CA SER A 109 7.07 -14.16 -3.82
C SER A 109 6.04 -13.14 -4.29
N THR A 110 6.25 -12.65 -5.52
CA THR A 110 5.33 -11.74 -6.22
C THR A 110 4.37 -12.48 -7.15
N GLN A 111 4.44 -13.82 -7.18
CA GLN A 111 3.53 -14.64 -7.96
C GLN A 111 2.27 -14.94 -7.13
N PHE A 112 1.27 -14.08 -7.23
CA PHE A 112 0.04 -14.20 -6.44
C PHE A 112 -0.92 -15.22 -7.05
N ALA A 113 -1.48 -16.08 -6.19
CA ALA A 113 -2.74 -16.73 -6.46
C ALA A 113 -3.89 -15.85 -5.97
N TRP A 114 -5.06 -16.03 -6.54
CA TRP A 114 -6.26 -15.24 -6.27
C TRP A 114 -7.42 -16.16 -5.95
N SER A 115 -8.33 -15.67 -5.11
CA SER A 115 -9.57 -16.37 -4.76
C SER A 115 -10.73 -15.38 -4.74
N LEU A 116 -11.96 -15.87 -4.94
CA LEU A 116 -13.16 -15.06 -4.67
C LEU A 116 -13.13 -14.58 -3.22
N SER A 117 -13.44 -13.30 -3.00
CA SER A 117 -13.36 -12.69 -1.67
C SER A 117 -14.22 -13.42 -0.63
N GLU A 118 -15.46 -13.77 -0.98
CA GLU A 118 -16.40 -14.46 -0.09
C GLU A 118 -15.96 -15.89 0.25
N ARG A 119 -15.31 -16.57 -0.71
CA ARG A 119 -14.75 -17.91 -0.51
C ARG A 119 -13.51 -17.85 0.38
N TRP A 120 -12.69 -16.81 0.20
CA TRP A 120 -11.51 -16.58 1.03
C TRP A 120 -11.88 -16.28 2.48
N HIS A 121 -12.93 -15.49 2.71
CA HIS A 121 -13.43 -15.23 4.06
C HIS A 121 -14.92 -14.80 4.04
N PRO A 122 -15.82 -15.41 4.84
CA PRO A 122 -17.26 -15.13 4.80
C PRO A 122 -17.66 -13.67 5.05
N ALA A 123 -16.93 -12.96 5.93
CA ALA A 123 -17.18 -11.54 6.18
C ALA A 123 -16.97 -10.67 4.92
N LEU A 124 -16.19 -11.14 3.94
CA LEU A 124 -16.00 -10.48 2.66
C LEU A 124 -17.08 -10.90 1.65
N ALA A 125 -18.21 -11.43 2.07
CA ALA A 125 -19.45 -11.46 1.27
C ALA A 125 -20.19 -10.11 1.36
N GLU A 126 -20.05 -9.40 2.48
CA GLU A 126 -20.64 -8.07 2.66
C GLU A 126 -19.99 -7.05 1.73
N ARG A 127 -20.82 -6.18 1.13
CA ARG A 127 -20.43 -5.14 0.19
C ARG A 127 -21.11 -3.83 0.58
N PRO A 128 -20.60 -3.10 1.60
CA PRO A 128 -21.15 -1.79 1.94
C PRO A 128 -20.95 -0.82 0.76
N ASP A 129 -21.83 0.16 0.65
CA ASP A 129 -21.65 1.24 -0.30
C ASP A 129 -20.42 2.10 0.05
N LEU A 130 -19.95 2.86 -0.94
CA LEU A 130 -18.76 3.70 -0.78
C LEU A 130 -18.89 4.73 0.36
N PRO A 131 -20.02 5.47 0.53
CA PRO A 131 -20.16 6.41 1.64
C PRO A 131 -20.03 5.76 3.03
N THR A 132 -20.73 4.65 3.25
CA THR A 132 -20.72 3.91 4.53
C THR A 132 -19.32 3.39 4.83
N ALA A 133 -18.70 2.75 3.83
CA ALA A 133 -17.36 2.20 3.95
C ALA A 133 -16.30 3.29 4.19
N ALA A 134 -16.42 4.42 3.49
CA ALA A 134 -15.50 5.55 3.62
C ALA A 134 -15.56 6.18 5.01
N ARG A 135 -16.76 6.33 5.59
CA ARG A 135 -16.92 6.81 6.97
C ARG A 135 -16.21 5.91 7.98
N THR A 136 -16.45 4.59 7.91
CA THR A 136 -15.81 3.63 8.81
C THR A 136 -14.29 3.62 8.64
N LEU A 137 -13.78 3.74 7.41
CA LEU A 137 -12.34 3.80 7.17
C LEU A 137 -11.73 5.11 7.69
N ALA A 138 -12.40 6.25 7.50
CA ALA A 138 -11.95 7.54 8.00
C ALA A 138 -11.86 7.56 9.53
N GLU A 139 -12.87 7.01 10.21
CA GLU A 139 -12.88 6.88 11.67
C GLU A 139 -11.71 5.99 12.16
N ALA A 140 -11.54 4.81 11.56
CA ALA A 140 -10.44 3.91 11.92
C ALA A 140 -9.06 4.51 11.63
N TRP A 141 -8.92 5.28 10.55
CA TRP A 141 -7.70 5.99 10.23
C TRP A 141 -7.42 7.10 11.25
N LEU A 142 -8.41 7.93 11.59
CA LEU A 142 -8.26 8.98 12.61
C LEU A 142 -7.94 8.41 13.99
N ARG A 143 -8.51 7.26 14.36
CA ARG A 143 -8.17 6.55 15.60
C ARG A 143 -6.71 6.08 15.65
N ARG A 144 -6.08 5.84 14.48
CA ARG A 144 -4.72 5.30 14.41
C ARG A 144 -3.65 6.36 14.12
N TYR A 145 -4.01 7.36 13.32
CA TYR A 145 -3.11 8.37 12.79
C TYR A 145 -3.51 9.79 13.19
N GLY A 146 -4.59 9.96 13.95
CA GLY A 146 -4.95 11.24 14.55
C GLY A 146 -4.04 11.60 15.73
N PRO A 147 -4.01 12.88 16.14
CA PRO A 147 -4.61 14.02 15.46
C PRO A 147 -3.95 14.32 14.11
N ALA A 148 -4.73 14.71 13.08
CA ALA A 148 -4.21 14.88 11.72
C ALA A 148 -5.02 15.87 10.88
N THR A 149 -4.51 16.24 9.70
CA THR A 149 -5.26 17.07 8.75
C THR A 149 -6.17 16.21 7.87
N LEU A 150 -7.26 16.78 7.36
CA LEU A 150 -8.08 16.10 6.34
C LEU A 150 -7.32 15.92 5.00
N GLU A 151 -6.28 16.70 4.76
CA GLU A 151 -5.42 16.54 3.60
C GLU A 151 -4.56 15.26 3.69
N ASP A 152 -4.12 14.90 4.90
CA ASP A 152 -3.41 13.63 5.14
C ASP A 152 -4.30 12.44 4.83
N LEU A 153 -5.55 12.44 5.32
CA LEU A 153 -6.53 11.40 5.01
C LEU A 153 -6.82 11.34 3.51
N GLN A 154 -7.02 12.50 2.86
CA GLN A 154 -7.24 12.57 1.42
C GLN A 154 -6.08 11.96 0.63
N TRP A 155 -4.84 12.30 1.00
CA TRP A 155 -3.65 11.78 0.35
C TRP A 155 -3.48 10.28 0.57
N TRP A 156 -3.66 9.81 1.81
CA TRP A 156 -3.50 8.40 2.18
C TRP A 156 -4.51 7.49 1.47
N THR A 157 -5.77 7.94 1.40
CA THR A 157 -6.85 7.19 0.72
C THR A 157 -6.84 7.33 -0.81
N GLY A 158 -6.23 8.39 -1.34
CA GLY A 158 -6.36 8.79 -2.74
C GLY A 158 -7.76 9.29 -3.11
N TRP A 159 -8.61 9.61 -2.13
CA TRP A 159 -9.97 10.08 -2.38
C TRP A 159 -10.01 11.51 -2.94
N THR A 160 -11.16 11.85 -3.52
CA THR A 160 -11.45 13.24 -3.87
C THR A 160 -11.73 14.06 -2.61
N LYS A 161 -11.45 15.36 -2.67
CA LYS A 161 -11.75 16.33 -1.60
C LYS A 161 -13.22 16.26 -1.13
N THR A 162 -14.15 15.94 -2.04
CA THR A 162 -15.59 15.80 -1.73
C THR A 162 -15.86 14.53 -0.94
N LEU A 163 -15.35 13.38 -1.38
CA LEU A 163 -15.54 12.11 -0.67
C LEU A 163 -14.89 12.16 0.71
N THR A 164 -13.69 12.75 0.86
CA THR A 164 -13.04 12.92 2.15
C THR A 164 -13.91 13.75 3.11
N ARG A 165 -14.50 14.86 2.64
CA ARG A 165 -15.42 15.66 3.48
C ARG A 165 -16.68 14.91 3.87
N GLN A 166 -17.27 14.16 2.94
CA GLN A 166 -18.45 13.34 3.23
C GLN A 166 -18.15 12.25 4.26
N ALA A 167 -17.00 11.58 4.13
CA ALA A 167 -16.60 10.50 5.02
C ALA A 167 -16.45 10.94 6.49
N VAL A 168 -16.08 12.21 6.73
CA VAL A 168 -15.86 12.73 8.09
C VAL A 168 -17.02 13.57 8.63
N ALA A 169 -18.02 13.91 7.81
CA ALA A 169 -19.06 14.88 8.15
C ALA A 169 -19.86 14.49 9.41
N ASP A 170 -20.16 13.19 9.56
CA ASP A 170 -20.95 12.64 10.66
C ASP A 170 -20.08 11.92 11.71
N LEU A 171 -18.77 12.22 11.74
CA LEU A 171 -17.88 11.74 12.80
C LEU A 171 -17.83 12.78 13.93
N PRO A 172 -17.77 12.34 15.20
CA PRO A 172 -17.61 13.25 16.32
C PRO A 172 -16.16 13.76 16.33
N LEU A 173 -15.89 14.85 15.61
CA LEU A 173 -14.55 15.45 15.51
C LEU A 173 -14.43 16.70 16.38
N THR A 174 -13.23 16.89 16.92
CA THR A 174 -12.81 18.12 17.60
C THR A 174 -11.65 18.75 16.84
N ASP A 175 -11.73 20.05 16.62
CA ASP A 175 -10.65 20.82 16.01
C ASP A 175 -9.48 20.97 16.99
N VAL A 176 -8.25 20.80 16.50
CA VAL A 176 -7.02 20.95 17.28
C VAL A 176 -5.96 21.73 16.51
N ASP A 177 -4.98 22.29 17.22
CA ASP A 177 -3.81 22.90 16.62
C ASP A 177 -2.64 21.90 16.54
N LEU A 178 -2.20 21.62 15.32
CA LEU A 178 -1.03 20.79 15.00
C LEU A 178 0.19 21.67 14.79
N GLN A 179 0.65 22.33 15.87
CA GLN A 179 1.82 23.22 15.85
C GLN A 179 1.67 24.37 14.83
N GLY A 180 0.54 25.06 14.86
CA GLY A 180 0.20 26.18 13.97
C GLY A 180 -0.56 25.78 12.70
N ALA A 181 -0.90 24.50 12.52
CA ALA A 181 -1.74 24.02 11.44
C ALA A 181 -3.08 23.46 11.97
N PRO A 182 -4.22 23.75 11.32
CA PRO A 182 -5.50 23.19 11.76
C PRO A 182 -5.56 21.68 11.50
N GLY A 183 -5.92 20.92 12.54
CA GLY A 183 -6.14 19.48 12.48
C GLY A 183 -7.45 19.07 13.13
N VAL A 184 -7.77 17.79 13.02
CA VAL A 184 -8.91 17.15 13.66
C VAL A 184 -8.49 15.91 14.43
N VAL A 185 -9.22 15.61 15.49
CA VAL A 185 -9.13 14.39 16.27
C VAL A 185 -10.54 13.89 16.58
N LEU A 186 -10.70 12.59 16.85
CA LEU A 186 -11.97 12.07 17.37
C LEU A 186 -12.22 12.64 18.77
N ALA A 187 -13.46 13.03 19.05
CA ALA A 187 -13.81 13.77 20.27
C ALA A 187 -13.56 12.97 21.57
N ASP A 188 -13.53 11.64 21.49
CA ASP A 188 -13.21 10.72 22.58
C ASP A 188 -11.72 10.32 22.64
N ASP A 189 -10.86 10.97 21.86
CA ASP A 189 -9.41 10.68 21.75
C ASP A 189 -8.55 11.92 22.06
N LEU A 190 -9.02 12.73 23.00
CA LEU A 190 -8.37 13.97 23.46
C LEU A 190 -7.46 13.76 24.68
N GLU A 191 -7.52 12.58 25.30
CA GLU A 191 -6.74 12.29 26.49
C GLU A 191 -5.24 12.29 26.18
N PRO A 192 -4.40 12.95 26.98
CA PRO A 192 -2.96 12.96 26.77
C PRO A 192 -2.40 11.53 26.73
N VAL A 193 -1.61 11.23 25.71
CA VAL A 193 -0.90 9.96 25.61
C VAL A 193 0.32 10.00 26.55
N PRO A 194 0.46 9.05 27.50
CA PRO A 194 1.66 8.96 28.32
C PRO A 194 2.91 8.80 27.45
N ALA A 195 3.97 9.51 27.78
CA ALA A 195 5.25 9.33 27.10
C ALA A 195 5.71 7.87 27.26
N PRO A 196 6.05 7.18 26.16
CA PRO A 196 6.58 5.82 26.27
C PRO A 196 7.99 5.84 26.88
N GLU A 197 8.38 4.71 27.47
CA GLU A 197 9.80 4.45 27.78
C GLU A 197 10.65 4.52 26.50
N PRO A 198 11.95 4.87 26.60
CA PRO A 198 12.83 4.94 25.43
C PRO A 198 12.83 3.66 24.61
N TRP A 199 12.73 3.78 23.28
CA TRP A 199 12.60 2.63 22.39
C TRP A 199 13.28 2.82 21.05
N VAL A 200 13.68 1.69 20.44
CA VAL A 200 14.20 1.64 19.08
C VAL A 200 13.50 0.57 18.24
N ALA A 201 13.29 0.86 16.94
CA ALA A 201 12.76 -0.09 15.98
C ALA A 201 13.43 0.01 14.61
N LEU A 202 13.51 -1.12 13.91
CA LEU A 202 13.88 -1.19 12.49
C LEU A 202 12.59 -1.50 11.73
N LEU A 203 12.03 -0.50 11.07
CA LEU A 203 10.78 -0.65 10.32
C LEU A 203 11.07 -0.93 8.84
N PRO A 204 10.29 -1.82 8.18
CA PRO A 204 10.48 -2.14 6.79
C PRO A 204 10.22 -0.95 5.88
N ALA A 205 10.59 -1.07 4.62
CA ALA A 205 10.21 -0.08 3.62
C ALA A 205 8.69 0.01 3.49
N LEU A 206 8.20 1.21 3.20
CA LEU A 206 6.77 1.53 3.09
C LEU A 206 5.96 1.24 4.36
N ASP A 207 6.59 1.17 5.53
CA ASP A 207 5.88 0.94 6.79
C ASP A 207 4.80 2.02 7.02
N PRO A 208 3.59 1.65 7.46
CA PRO A 208 2.52 2.63 7.68
C PRO A 208 2.89 3.72 8.68
N THR A 209 3.81 3.47 9.61
CA THR A 209 4.29 4.47 10.59
C THR A 209 4.94 5.68 9.90
N ILE A 210 5.62 5.49 8.77
CA ILE A 210 6.18 6.61 7.99
C ILE A 210 5.30 7.01 6.81
N MET A 211 4.42 6.12 6.34
CA MET A 211 3.58 6.36 5.15
C MET A 211 2.14 6.76 5.49
N GLY A 212 1.83 7.04 6.76
CA GLY A 212 0.47 7.35 7.22
C GLY A 212 -0.05 8.73 6.83
N TRP A 213 0.82 9.71 6.64
CA TRP A 213 0.47 11.13 6.42
C TRP A 213 1.13 11.70 5.18
N LYS A 214 0.50 12.73 4.59
CA LYS A 214 1.11 13.57 3.57
C LYS A 214 2.18 14.45 4.21
N HIS A 215 1.81 15.12 5.30
CA HIS A 215 2.63 16.05 6.06
C HIS A 215 3.27 15.33 7.25
N ARG A 216 4.45 14.77 7.01
CA ARG A 216 5.14 13.85 7.95
C ARG A 216 6.56 14.26 8.27
N ASP A 217 6.91 15.51 7.98
CA ASP A 217 8.30 15.98 8.11
C ASP A 217 8.79 15.96 9.57
N HIS A 218 7.88 16.03 10.55
CA HIS A 218 8.20 15.90 11.97
C HIS A 218 8.79 14.52 12.35
N LEU A 219 8.50 13.46 11.58
CA LEU A 219 8.98 12.10 11.85
C LEU A 219 10.44 11.93 11.43
N HIS A 220 10.91 12.62 10.40
CA HIS A 220 12.25 12.41 9.84
C HIS A 220 13.12 13.66 9.78
N ALA A 221 12.55 14.83 10.11
CA ALA A 221 13.21 16.13 10.03
C ALA A 221 14.02 16.29 8.72
N ALA A 222 15.31 16.59 8.85
CA ALA A 222 16.22 16.81 7.72
C ALA A 222 16.63 15.53 6.95
N HIS A 223 16.22 14.33 7.40
CA HIS A 223 16.65 13.05 6.82
C HIS A 223 15.84 12.59 5.60
N LYS A 224 14.83 13.37 5.18
CA LYS A 224 13.96 13.05 4.02
C LYS A 224 14.76 12.67 2.77
N PRO A 225 15.79 13.42 2.33
CA PRO A 225 16.55 13.07 1.13
C PRO A 225 17.25 11.71 1.20
N GLN A 226 17.53 11.20 2.40
CA GLN A 226 18.29 9.98 2.64
C GLN A 226 17.41 8.73 2.75
N VAL A 227 16.21 8.88 3.31
CA VAL A 227 15.32 7.75 3.68
C VAL A 227 14.13 7.57 2.74
N PHE A 228 13.97 8.42 1.73
CA PHE A 228 12.99 8.27 0.66
C PHE A 228 13.65 8.07 -0.71
N ASP A 229 12.97 7.35 -1.61
CA ASP A 229 13.33 7.32 -3.02
C ASP A 229 12.79 8.56 -3.77
N VAL A 230 13.16 8.69 -5.05
CA VAL A 230 12.75 9.81 -5.90
C VAL A 230 11.24 9.93 -6.13
N ASN A 231 10.48 8.86 -5.85
CA ASN A 231 9.03 8.83 -5.99
C ASN A 231 8.32 9.09 -4.64
N GLY A 232 9.08 9.37 -3.57
CA GLY A 232 8.54 9.60 -2.24
C GLY A 232 8.18 8.32 -1.47
N ASN A 233 8.71 7.16 -1.87
CA ASN A 233 8.58 5.91 -1.12
C ASN A 233 9.64 5.84 -0.02
N ALA A 234 9.23 5.60 1.22
CA ALA A 234 10.18 5.37 2.31
C ALA A 234 10.89 4.02 2.12
N GLY A 235 12.22 4.03 2.31
CA GLY A 235 13.02 2.83 2.50
C GLY A 235 12.86 2.26 3.92
N PRO A 236 13.63 1.21 4.25
CA PRO A 236 13.69 0.70 5.61
C PRO A 236 14.35 1.71 6.54
N THR A 237 13.72 1.96 7.69
CA THR A 237 14.04 3.09 8.59
C THR A 237 14.43 2.60 9.97
N VAL A 238 15.37 3.32 10.60
CA VAL A 238 15.74 3.14 12.01
C VAL A 238 15.05 4.24 12.81
N TRP A 239 14.35 3.84 13.87
CA TRP A 239 13.56 4.72 14.73
C TRP A 239 14.12 4.75 16.14
N ALA A 240 14.08 5.92 16.75
CA ALA A 240 14.23 6.13 18.19
C ALA A 240 13.14 7.10 18.66
N ASP A 241 12.41 6.74 19.71
CA ASP A 241 11.45 7.61 20.41
C ASP A 241 10.47 8.36 19.47
N GLY A 242 9.97 7.66 18.45
CA GLY A 242 8.99 8.21 17.50
C GLY A 242 9.60 9.05 16.37
N ARG A 243 10.93 9.05 16.20
CA ARG A 243 11.63 9.74 15.11
C ARG A 243 12.53 8.80 14.32
N VAL A 244 12.64 9.06 13.02
CA VAL A 244 13.58 8.40 12.11
C VAL A 244 14.96 9.00 12.35
N VAL A 245 15.88 8.17 12.83
CA VAL A 245 17.28 8.53 13.14
C VAL A 245 18.26 7.93 12.12
N GLY A 246 17.77 7.14 11.17
CA GLY A 246 18.61 6.46 10.18
C GLY A 246 17.84 5.53 9.26
N GLY A 247 18.58 4.69 8.54
CA GLY A 247 18.01 3.64 7.70
C GLY A 247 18.80 2.34 7.82
N TRP A 248 18.21 1.27 7.33
CA TRP A 248 18.85 -0.05 7.33
C TRP A 248 18.70 -0.74 5.98
N ALA A 249 19.58 -1.70 5.72
CA ALA A 249 19.51 -2.55 4.54
C ALA A 249 19.92 -3.98 4.90
N GLN A 250 19.44 -4.94 4.12
CA GLN A 250 19.92 -6.31 4.19
C GLN A 250 20.94 -6.55 3.07
N ARG A 251 22.17 -6.89 3.42
CA ARG A 251 23.22 -7.27 2.47
C ARG A 251 22.92 -8.62 1.82
N ASP A 252 23.64 -8.94 0.74
CA ASP A 252 23.38 -10.18 0.00
C ASP A 252 23.77 -11.44 0.79
N ASP A 253 24.71 -11.33 1.73
CA ASP A 253 25.04 -12.37 2.72
C ASP A 253 23.94 -12.58 3.77
N GLY A 254 22.97 -11.67 3.87
CA GLY A 254 21.82 -11.73 4.78
C GLY A 254 21.93 -10.83 6.00
N GLU A 255 23.09 -10.23 6.25
CA GLU A 255 23.32 -9.31 7.37
C GLU A 255 22.42 -8.08 7.25
N VAL A 256 21.71 -7.74 8.33
CA VAL A 256 21.04 -6.46 8.47
C VAL A 256 22.03 -5.44 9.01
N VAL A 257 22.29 -4.41 8.22
CA VAL A 257 23.19 -3.31 8.55
C VAL A 257 22.43 -2.00 8.65
N THR A 258 22.90 -1.11 9.52
CA THR A 258 22.24 0.16 9.84
C THR A 258 23.17 1.34 9.60
N HIS A 259 22.62 2.47 9.18
CA HIS A 259 23.32 3.74 9.12
C HIS A 259 22.51 4.80 9.88
N LEU A 260 23.08 5.32 10.96
CA LEU A 260 22.54 6.43 11.73
C LEU A 260 22.92 7.75 11.05
N LEU A 261 21.95 8.65 10.92
CA LEU A 261 22.10 9.93 10.24
C LEU A 261 22.33 11.10 11.21
N GLU A 262 22.26 10.83 12.51
CA GLU A 262 22.52 11.75 13.61
C GLU A 262 23.14 11.00 14.79
N ASP A 263 23.71 11.74 15.74
CA ASP A 263 24.19 11.17 17.00
C ASP A 263 23.01 10.94 17.95
N VAL A 264 22.77 9.67 18.30
CA VAL A 264 21.69 9.22 19.18
C VAL A 264 22.18 8.79 20.56
N GLY A 265 23.47 8.93 20.84
CA GLY A 265 24.12 8.41 22.04
C GLY A 265 24.43 6.91 21.98
N SER A 266 25.33 6.47 22.86
CA SER A 266 25.86 5.11 22.87
C SER A 266 24.81 4.06 23.22
N GLU A 267 23.90 4.36 24.13
CA GLU A 267 22.83 3.44 24.56
C GLU A 267 21.85 3.14 23.42
N THR A 268 21.33 4.17 22.76
CA THR A 268 20.43 4.04 21.61
C THR A 268 21.14 3.34 20.45
N ALA A 269 22.40 3.71 20.15
CA ALA A 269 23.18 3.06 19.11
C ALA A 269 23.37 1.56 19.38
N ALA A 270 23.66 1.18 20.63
CA ALA A 270 23.76 -0.22 21.04
C ALA A 270 22.43 -0.96 20.89
N ALA A 271 21.31 -0.34 21.29
CA ALA A 271 19.97 -0.91 21.14
C ALA A 271 19.61 -1.14 19.66
N VAL A 272 20.00 -0.22 18.77
CA VAL A 272 19.83 -0.37 17.31
C VAL A 272 20.60 -1.59 16.79
N GLN A 273 21.84 -1.80 17.24
CA GLN A 273 22.63 -2.99 16.85
C GLN A 273 21.98 -4.29 17.32
N VAL A 274 21.41 -4.32 18.54
CA VAL A 274 20.65 -5.48 19.05
C VAL A 274 19.45 -5.77 18.15
N ARG A 275 18.70 -4.74 17.72
CA ARG A 275 17.57 -4.92 16.80
C ARG A 275 18.01 -5.41 15.41
N ALA A 276 19.14 -4.92 14.89
CA ALA A 276 19.70 -5.37 13.62
C ALA A 276 20.12 -6.84 13.67
N ALA A 277 20.81 -7.27 14.73
CA ALA A 277 21.18 -8.66 14.94
C ALA A 277 19.95 -9.57 15.05
N HIS A 278 18.93 -9.15 15.81
CA HIS A 278 17.68 -9.89 15.92
C HIS A 278 16.96 -10.01 14.57
N LEU A 279 16.90 -8.93 13.78
CA LEU A 279 16.27 -8.96 12.46
C LEU A 279 17.04 -9.84 11.47
N THR A 280 18.38 -9.86 11.55
CA THR A 280 19.22 -10.80 10.78
C THR A 280 18.85 -12.24 11.09
N GLN A 281 18.75 -12.61 12.38
CA GLN A 281 18.34 -13.94 12.81
C GLN A 281 16.92 -14.27 12.37
N LEU A 282 15.98 -13.33 12.51
CA LEU A 282 14.57 -13.52 12.14
C LEU A 282 14.40 -13.77 10.65
N LEU A 283 15.15 -13.05 9.80
CA LEU A 283 15.09 -13.22 8.35
C LEU A 283 15.79 -14.50 7.88
N GLY A 284 16.86 -14.94 8.56
CA GLY A 284 17.61 -16.14 8.21
C GLY A 284 18.02 -16.15 6.73
N ASP A 285 17.60 -17.17 5.99
CA ASP A 285 17.90 -17.31 4.56
C ASP A 285 17.04 -16.43 3.64
N VAL A 286 16.05 -15.71 4.19
CA VAL A 286 15.21 -14.81 3.40
C VAL A 286 16.02 -13.59 2.97
N ARG A 287 15.90 -13.20 1.69
CA ARG A 287 16.48 -11.97 1.14
C ARG A 287 15.39 -11.02 0.66
N LEU A 288 15.28 -9.88 1.32
CA LEU A 288 14.32 -8.83 0.97
C LEU A 288 14.86 -8.00 -0.20
N LYS A 289 14.01 -7.78 -1.21
CA LYS A 289 14.32 -6.93 -2.37
C LYS A 289 13.39 -5.73 -2.40
N ALA A 290 13.87 -4.59 -2.91
CA ALA A 290 13.04 -3.41 -3.13
C ALA A 290 12.10 -3.67 -4.30
N ARG A 291 10.87 -4.10 -4.00
CA ARG A 291 9.81 -4.32 -4.98
C ARG A 291 8.90 -3.10 -5.03
N ALA A 292 8.49 -2.69 -6.24
CA ALA A 292 7.63 -1.53 -6.48
C ALA A 292 8.17 -0.17 -6.00
N ARG A 293 9.46 -0.07 -5.67
CA ARG A 293 10.15 1.17 -5.28
C ARG A 293 11.62 1.11 -5.69
N GLY A 294 12.27 2.27 -5.70
CA GLY A 294 13.73 2.35 -5.80
C GLY A 294 14.40 2.16 -4.44
N TRP A 295 15.71 1.87 -4.44
CA TRP A 295 16.54 1.99 -3.24
C TRP A 295 16.71 3.45 -2.87
N THR A 296 16.60 3.74 -1.58
CA THR A 296 16.91 5.06 -1.02
C THR A 296 18.43 5.31 -1.03
N PRO A 297 18.88 6.57 -0.89
CA PRO A 297 20.31 6.83 -0.76
C PRO A 297 21.00 6.09 0.39
N VAL A 298 20.35 5.95 1.55
CA VAL A 298 20.91 5.16 2.67
C VAL A 298 21.02 3.67 2.33
N GLU A 299 20.01 3.09 1.68
CA GLU A 299 20.12 1.69 1.25
C GLU A 299 21.25 1.49 0.25
N LYS A 300 21.45 2.43 -0.67
CA LYS A 300 22.57 2.38 -1.63
C LYS A 300 23.92 2.45 -0.92
N LEU A 301 24.06 3.32 0.08
CA LEU A 301 25.27 3.43 0.90
C LEU A 301 25.59 2.12 1.63
N LEU A 302 24.58 1.50 2.25
CA LEU A 302 24.74 0.29 3.05
C LEU A 302 25.01 -0.99 2.23
N ARG A 303 24.66 -0.96 0.94
CA ARG A 303 24.84 -2.06 -0.01
C ARG A 303 26.08 -1.93 -0.89
N ALA A 304 26.72 -0.76 -0.90
CA ALA A 304 27.99 -0.53 -1.57
C ALA A 304 29.12 -1.23 -0.81
#